data_AF-A0A524QWQ4-F1
#
_entry.id   AF-A0A524QWQ4-F1
#
_cell.length_a   1.000
_cell.length_b   1.000
_cell.length_c   1.000
_cell.angle_alpha   90.00
_cell.angle_beta   90.00
_cell.angle_gamma   90.00
#
_symmetry.space_group_name_H-M   'P 1'
#
loop_
_entity.id
_entity.type
_entity.pdbx_description
1 polymer ?
#
loop_
_entity_poly.entity_id
_entity_poly.type
_entity_poly.pdbx_seq_one_letter_code
_entity_poly.pdbx_strand_id
1 'polypeptide(L)'
;MNTKWTDREERVYNELVDRLRFWGYQVPSGEKSLDPALLLMLKAFAYHAVQTEDKLKQASETVIDTMIADFFMTGLKRPIPAFTMLSCCCSDKGTVVETDMEFLCRLSGARERDYSFFPLYNQEVYDVNADVVFFVSGDYFRVLKALPPEADKWEETLQSPHYRTMQRSAPPPLGGTLYIGITAGLPLEEIGALQLYTGPDAPTGKMLNWVDWQVVTSKKRNPAFKPGSYHHKLEIFKHLDIRELELDSSFQSRLYSSDFLTSGKLLWHFKHYLAPAKGFAHIPTEMYATAEKLVLPPQIESKFPQIDFGGIKTPRLWLRVDLARDERVGDLRNFRFFDTNTFPVINRRKNHRNKYTMGQPALEVSLFEYADSDSANLPDKLFSIDRVWDANDNEYSSHLDLMAFANPRKYMVVEEENDLKIKFNFVPTGKEAPDFVVVGYSMTEGSDGNGIGAEVEFQLVKPHPQIKAIRNLVTSSGGSDARSLQEIKHLTGFFLRNHGVALSEGEIEYLARNFDGRIEEAKAVRGVSRSAGGLVPSVLVDVRLKSDLKISDEERQYLLQRLSDYLDSYTPLNLHLEARLAGS
;
A
#
# COMPACT_ATOMS: atom_id res chain seq x y z
N MET A 1 -47.56 -17.23 -31.10
CA MET A 1 -46.43 -17.24 -30.14
C MET A 1 -46.40 -18.61 -29.49
N ASN A 2 -45.41 -19.42 -29.80
CA ASN A 2 -45.26 -20.78 -29.28
C ASN A 2 -43.96 -20.81 -28.44
N THR A 3 -43.93 -20.01 -27.38
CA THR A 3 -42.87 -20.07 -26.37
C THR A 3 -43.24 -21.19 -25.41
N LYS A 4 -42.41 -22.22 -25.39
CA LYS A 4 -42.53 -23.35 -24.46
C LYS A 4 -42.44 -22.78 -23.04
N TRP A 5 -43.45 -23.05 -22.23
CA TRP A 5 -43.52 -22.59 -20.85
C TRP A 5 -42.38 -23.18 -20.03
N THR A 6 -41.91 -22.42 -19.03
CA THR A 6 -41.03 -22.95 -17.99
C THR A 6 -41.86 -23.70 -16.93
N ASP A 7 -41.26 -24.70 -16.30
CA ASP A 7 -41.90 -25.49 -15.22
C ASP A 7 -42.33 -24.62 -14.01
N ARG A 8 -41.78 -23.41 -13.88
CA ARG A 8 -42.17 -22.43 -12.85
C ARG A 8 -43.44 -21.68 -13.24
N GLU A 9 -43.50 -21.17 -14.48
CA GLU A 9 -44.71 -20.50 -15.00
C GLU A 9 -45.91 -21.45 -14.95
N GLU A 10 -45.72 -22.71 -15.35
CA GLU A 10 -46.78 -23.73 -15.35
C GLU A 10 -47.30 -24.03 -13.94
N ARG A 11 -46.40 -24.06 -12.93
CA ARG A 11 -46.80 -24.20 -11.53
C ARG A 11 -47.63 -23.02 -11.02
N VAL A 12 -47.20 -21.80 -11.29
CA VAL A 12 -47.93 -20.59 -10.87
C VAL A 12 -49.29 -20.51 -11.55
N TYR A 13 -49.36 -20.85 -12.84
CA TYR A 13 -50.63 -20.92 -13.57
C TYR A 13 -51.58 -21.96 -12.99
N ASN A 14 -51.09 -23.17 -12.70
CA ASN A 14 -51.92 -24.22 -12.10
C ASN A 14 -52.43 -23.81 -10.71
N GLU A 15 -51.59 -23.17 -9.89
CA GLU A 15 -52.03 -22.63 -8.60
C GLU A 15 -53.11 -21.55 -8.75
N LEU A 16 -52.99 -20.66 -9.74
CA LEU A 16 -54.00 -19.64 -10.02
C LEU A 16 -55.33 -20.25 -10.46
N VAL A 17 -55.28 -21.26 -11.34
CA VAL A 17 -56.47 -22.01 -11.78
C VAL A 17 -57.15 -22.67 -10.58
N ASP A 18 -56.38 -23.28 -9.68
CA ASP A 18 -56.93 -23.91 -8.47
C ASP A 18 -57.50 -22.88 -7.48
N ARG A 19 -56.89 -21.70 -7.34
CA ARG A 19 -57.44 -20.61 -6.51
C ARG A 19 -58.73 -20.04 -7.08
N LEU A 20 -58.85 -19.91 -8.39
CA LEU A 20 -60.10 -19.50 -9.02
C LEU A 20 -61.23 -20.50 -8.76
N ARG A 21 -60.93 -21.81 -8.85
CA ARG A 21 -61.88 -22.86 -8.46
C ARG A 21 -62.27 -22.77 -7.00
N PHE A 22 -61.31 -22.51 -6.12
CA PHE A 22 -61.57 -22.32 -4.70
C PHE A 22 -62.53 -21.15 -4.41
N TRP A 23 -62.46 -20.07 -5.20
CA TRP A 23 -63.40 -18.93 -5.12
C TRP A 23 -64.75 -19.15 -5.82
N GLY A 24 -65.04 -20.38 -6.26
CA GLY A 24 -66.33 -20.75 -6.83
C GLY A 24 -66.46 -20.44 -8.33
N TYR A 25 -65.37 -20.06 -9.01
CA TYR A 25 -65.39 -19.98 -10.47
C TYR A 25 -65.35 -21.38 -11.07
N GLN A 26 -66.27 -21.67 -11.99
CA GLN A 26 -66.24 -22.92 -12.75
C GLN A 26 -65.16 -22.85 -13.83
N VAL A 27 -63.90 -23.09 -13.43
CA VAL A 27 -62.77 -23.15 -14.36
C VAL A 27 -62.59 -24.60 -14.84
N PRO A 28 -62.86 -24.89 -16.13
CA PRO A 28 -62.78 -26.25 -16.65
C PRO A 28 -61.36 -26.82 -16.59
N SER A 29 -61.25 -28.15 -16.58
CA SER A 29 -60.01 -28.86 -16.26
C SER A 29 -58.92 -28.82 -17.34
N GLY A 30 -59.18 -28.23 -18.51
CA GLY A 30 -58.24 -28.20 -19.62
C GLY A 30 -58.09 -26.81 -20.24
N GLU A 31 -56.88 -26.44 -20.65
CA GLU A 31 -56.61 -25.15 -21.30
C GLU A 31 -57.50 -24.89 -22.53
N LYS A 32 -57.86 -25.95 -23.27
CA LYS A 32 -58.67 -25.85 -24.49
C LYS A 32 -60.14 -25.49 -24.25
N SER A 33 -60.61 -25.59 -23.01
CA SER A 33 -62.00 -25.28 -22.63
C SER A 33 -62.13 -23.98 -21.83
N LEU A 34 -61.01 -23.31 -21.52
CA LEU A 34 -61.03 -21.95 -20.97
C LEU A 34 -61.35 -20.93 -22.07
N ASP A 35 -62.05 -19.87 -21.68
CA ASP A 35 -62.19 -18.67 -22.51
C ASP A 35 -60.78 -18.19 -22.93
N PRO A 36 -60.51 -17.96 -24.23
CA PRO A 36 -59.20 -17.55 -24.71
C PRO A 36 -58.66 -16.26 -24.06
N ALA A 37 -59.54 -15.31 -23.71
CA ALA A 37 -59.15 -14.09 -23.03
C ALA A 37 -58.74 -14.36 -21.57
N LEU A 38 -59.51 -15.20 -20.87
CA LEU A 38 -59.17 -15.63 -19.50
C LEU A 38 -57.87 -16.43 -19.47
N LEU A 39 -57.68 -17.32 -20.44
CA LEU A 39 -56.43 -18.07 -20.61
C LEU A 39 -55.25 -17.11 -20.81
N LEU A 40 -55.36 -16.14 -21.74
CA LEU A 40 -54.32 -15.14 -21.97
C LEU A 40 -54.02 -14.30 -20.71
N MET A 41 -55.04 -13.90 -19.96
CA MET A 41 -54.86 -13.15 -18.71
C MET A 41 -54.13 -13.96 -17.64
N LEU A 42 -54.53 -15.22 -17.43
CA LEU A 42 -53.87 -16.10 -16.45
C LEU A 42 -52.43 -16.39 -16.85
N LYS A 43 -52.18 -16.57 -18.15
CA LYS A 43 -50.84 -16.75 -18.71
C LYS A 43 -49.96 -15.51 -18.53
N ALA A 44 -50.48 -14.32 -18.85
CA ALA A 44 -49.77 -13.07 -18.63
C ALA A 44 -49.50 -12.82 -17.14
N PHE A 45 -50.46 -13.13 -16.27
CA PHE A 45 -50.28 -13.00 -14.82
C PHE A 45 -49.20 -13.95 -14.30
N ALA A 46 -49.24 -15.24 -14.67
CA ALA A 46 -48.23 -16.21 -14.25
C ALA A 46 -46.82 -15.79 -14.69
N TYR A 47 -46.68 -15.31 -15.93
CA TYR A 47 -45.43 -14.75 -16.44
C TYR A 47 -44.94 -13.56 -15.60
N HIS A 48 -45.80 -12.55 -15.36
CA HIS A 48 -45.43 -11.38 -14.57
C HIS A 48 -45.17 -11.70 -13.09
N ALA A 49 -45.86 -12.69 -12.53
CA ALA A 49 -45.64 -13.15 -11.17
C ALA A 49 -44.24 -13.78 -11.03
N VAL A 50 -43.86 -14.68 -11.94
CA VAL A 50 -42.51 -15.28 -11.97
C VAL A 50 -41.44 -14.20 -12.17
N GLN A 51 -41.64 -13.25 -13.10
CA GLN A 51 -40.72 -12.13 -13.28
C GLN A 51 -40.57 -11.26 -12.02
N THR A 52 -41.67 -11.06 -11.28
CA THR A 52 -41.65 -10.27 -10.05
C THR A 52 -40.93 -11.02 -8.93
N GLU A 53 -41.15 -12.32 -8.81
CA GLU A 53 -40.42 -13.19 -7.88
C GLU A 53 -38.91 -13.16 -8.17
N ASP A 54 -38.52 -13.31 -9.44
CA ASP A 54 -37.11 -13.27 -9.84
C ASP A 54 -36.48 -11.91 -9.56
N LYS A 55 -37.19 -10.79 -9.83
CA LYS A 55 -36.75 -9.44 -9.45
C LYS A 55 -36.60 -9.27 -7.94
N LEU A 56 -37.54 -9.82 -7.16
CA LEU A 56 -37.50 -9.73 -5.69
C LEU A 56 -36.34 -10.55 -5.12
N LYS A 57 -36.06 -11.71 -5.70
CA LYS A 57 -34.88 -12.53 -5.36
C LYS A 57 -33.58 -11.81 -5.73
N GLN A 58 -33.50 -11.21 -6.92
CA GLN A 58 -32.33 -10.44 -7.32
C GLN A 58 -32.11 -9.22 -6.41
N ALA A 59 -33.19 -8.54 -6.02
CA ALA A 59 -33.14 -7.43 -5.08
C ALA A 59 -32.66 -7.87 -3.69
N SER A 60 -33.14 -9.01 -3.18
CA SER A 60 -32.68 -9.53 -1.88
C SER A 60 -31.21 -9.95 -1.90
N GLU A 61 -30.76 -10.59 -2.98
CA GLU A 61 -29.33 -10.89 -3.20
C GLU A 61 -28.51 -9.61 -3.26
N THR A 62 -28.97 -8.59 -3.98
CA THR A 62 -28.28 -7.29 -4.06
C THR A 62 -28.20 -6.59 -2.70
N VAL A 63 -29.27 -6.64 -1.89
CA VAL A 63 -29.28 -6.09 -0.53
C VAL A 63 -28.27 -6.83 0.35
N ILE A 64 -28.24 -8.16 0.31
CA ILE A 64 -27.27 -8.95 1.07
C ILE A 64 -25.84 -8.62 0.63
N ASP A 65 -25.61 -8.51 -0.68
CA ASP A 65 -24.30 -8.21 -1.25
C ASP A 65 -23.81 -6.82 -0.84
N THR A 66 -24.71 -5.84 -0.87
CA THR A 66 -24.46 -4.47 -0.42
C THR A 66 -24.17 -4.46 1.07
N MET A 67 -24.97 -5.15 1.89
CA MET A 67 -24.70 -5.28 3.33
C MET A 67 -23.36 -5.93 3.62
N ILE A 68 -22.98 -6.99 2.91
CA ILE A 68 -21.68 -7.65 3.08
C ILE A 68 -20.53 -6.69 2.71
N ALA A 69 -20.65 -5.99 1.58
CA ALA A 69 -19.65 -5.02 1.15
C ALA A 69 -19.51 -3.86 2.14
N ASP A 70 -20.64 -3.38 2.67
CA ASP A 70 -20.72 -2.18 3.50
C ASP A 70 -20.33 -2.45 4.97
N PHE A 71 -20.81 -3.53 5.57
CA PHE A 71 -20.60 -3.80 7.00
C PHE A 71 -19.25 -4.46 7.30
N PHE A 72 -18.76 -5.32 6.41
CA PHE A 72 -17.62 -6.17 6.74
C PHE A 72 -16.31 -5.73 6.09
N MET A 73 -16.32 -5.13 4.88
CA MET A 73 -15.15 -5.20 4.00
C MET A 73 -14.97 -4.08 2.96
N THR A 74 -15.40 -2.84 3.23
CA THR A 74 -15.17 -1.72 2.28
C THR A 74 -13.70 -1.51 1.92
N GLY A 75 -12.77 -1.86 2.83
CA GLY A 75 -11.32 -1.83 2.57
C GLY A 75 -10.78 -2.99 1.72
N LEU A 76 -11.38 -4.18 1.76
CA LEU A 76 -10.89 -5.35 1.01
C LEU A 76 -11.37 -5.39 -0.44
N LYS A 77 -12.45 -4.68 -0.75
CA LYS A 77 -12.91 -4.51 -2.13
C LYS A 77 -12.02 -3.56 -2.93
N ARG A 78 -11.20 -2.76 -2.25
CA ARG A 78 -10.36 -1.76 -2.92
C ARG A 78 -9.01 -2.38 -3.29
N PRO A 79 -8.45 -1.99 -4.44
CA PRO A 79 -7.07 -2.33 -4.76
C PRO A 79 -6.14 -1.68 -3.74
N ILE A 80 -5.01 -2.34 -3.52
CA ILE A 80 -3.91 -1.84 -2.72
C ILE A 80 -2.93 -1.19 -3.71
N PRO A 81 -2.65 0.13 -3.63
CA PRO A 81 -1.68 0.74 -4.52
C PRO A 81 -0.27 0.20 -4.27
N ALA A 82 0.48 0.02 -5.35
CA ALA A 82 1.92 -0.22 -5.25
C ALA A 82 2.60 0.97 -4.56
N PHE A 83 3.66 0.72 -3.81
CA PHE A 83 4.43 1.78 -3.16
C PHE A 83 5.90 1.69 -3.54
N THR A 84 6.61 2.80 -3.37
CA THR A 84 8.07 2.83 -3.49
C THR A 84 8.67 3.94 -2.61
N MET A 85 10.00 4.04 -2.59
CA MET A 85 10.75 5.11 -1.91
C MET A 85 11.40 6.00 -2.96
N LEU A 86 11.10 7.29 -2.94
CA LEU A 86 11.79 8.28 -3.77
C LEU A 86 12.82 9.03 -2.94
N SER A 87 13.94 9.38 -3.58
CA SER A 87 14.89 10.37 -3.08
C SER A 87 14.91 11.59 -3.99
N CYS A 88 14.98 12.77 -3.38
CA CYS A 88 15.04 14.04 -4.09
C CYS A 88 16.35 14.78 -3.83
N CYS A 89 16.99 15.23 -4.91
CA CYS A 89 18.09 16.19 -4.85
C CYS A 89 17.53 17.60 -4.85
N CYS A 90 17.71 18.34 -3.75
CA CYS A 90 17.20 19.70 -3.59
C CYS A 90 18.33 20.72 -3.57
N SER A 91 18.02 21.99 -3.85
CA SER A 91 19.02 23.07 -3.90
C SER A 91 18.78 24.25 -2.96
N ASP A 92 17.80 24.15 -2.07
CA ASP A 92 17.38 25.26 -1.22
C ASP A 92 17.18 24.83 0.23
N LYS A 93 16.93 25.83 1.08
CA LYS A 93 16.63 25.72 2.51
C LYS A 93 15.23 25.17 2.72
N GLY A 94 15.12 23.85 2.89
CA GLY A 94 13.90 23.21 3.39
C GLY A 94 12.73 23.29 2.42
N THR A 95 12.84 22.67 1.25
CA THR A 95 11.71 22.49 0.35
C THR A 95 10.71 21.52 0.97
N VAL A 96 9.42 21.86 0.99
CA VAL A 96 8.38 20.93 1.44
C VAL A 96 7.91 20.10 0.25
N VAL A 97 8.05 18.78 0.34
CA VAL A 97 7.38 17.83 -0.55
C VAL A 97 5.97 17.61 -0.01
N GLU A 98 4.95 18.06 -0.74
CA GLU A 98 3.55 18.00 -0.32
C GLU A 98 2.83 16.74 -0.84
N THR A 99 1.81 16.27 -0.14
CA THR A 99 1.01 15.08 -0.52
C THR A 99 0.18 15.22 -1.80
N ASP A 100 0.11 16.43 -2.37
CA ASP A 100 -0.51 16.72 -3.66
C ASP A 100 0.49 16.85 -4.81
N MET A 101 1.80 16.78 -4.53
CA MET A 101 2.82 16.70 -5.56
C MET A 101 2.75 15.34 -6.26
N GLU A 102 2.68 15.39 -7.60
CA GLU A 102 2.59 14.21 -8.45
C GLU A 102 3.94 13.90 -9.09
N PHE A 103 4.43 12.69 -8.83
CA PHE A 103 5.66 12.14 -9.37
C PHE A 103 5.32 11.13 -10.46
N LEU A 104 5.64 11.47 -11.70
CA LEU A 104 5.36 10.67 -12.88
C LEU A 104 6.55 9.81 -13.26
N CYS A 105 6.32 8.51 -13.41
CA CYS A 105 7.25 7.58 -14.02
C CYS A 105 6.70 7.11 -15.37
N ARG A 106 7.45 7.39 -16.45
CA ARG A 106 7.12 6.89 -17.79
C ARG A 106 8.01 5.70 -18.12
N LEU A 107 7.41 4.52 -18.26
CA LEU A 107 8.15 3.33 -18.68
C LEU A 107 8.06 3.18 -20.20
N SER A 108 9.18 3.36 -20.89
CA SER A 108 9.30 3.09 -22.33
C SER A 108 9.42 1.57 -22.57
N GLY A 109 8.46 0.96 -23.25
CA GLY A 109 8.44 -0.49 -23.50
C GLY A 109 7.23 -0.99 -24.28
N ALA A 110 6.93 -2.29 -24.19
CA ALA A 110 5.84 -2.95 -24.93
C ALA A 110 4.43 -2.42 -24.61
N ARG A 111 4.28 -1.73 -23.49
CA ARG A 111 3.13 -0.88 -23.16
C ARG A 111 3.68 0.40 -22.55
N GLU A 112 3.71 1.47 -23.33
CA GLU A 112 3.98 2.81 -22.80
C GLU A 112 2.86 3.12 -21.80
N ARG A 113 3.23 3.20 -20.52
CA ARG A 113 2.30 3.48 -19.42
C ARG A 113 2.95 4.50 -18.49
N ASP A 114 2.10 5.43 -18.08
CA ASP A 114 2.42 6.50 -17.16
C ASP A 114 1.92 6.10 -15.77
N TYR A 115 2.83 6.07 -14.80
CA TYR A 115 2.51 5.76 -13.41
C TYR A 115 2.68 7.01 -12.55
N SER A 116 1.59 7.45 -11.94
CA SER A 116 1.57 8.58 -11.01
C SER A 116 1.78 8.10 -9.58
N PHE A 117 2.70 8.75 -8.87
CA PHE A 117 3.00 8.49 -7.47
C PHE A 117 2.82 9.75 -6.63
N PHE A 118 2.26 9.60 -5.45
CA PHE A 118 2.02 10.70 -4.50
C PHE A 118 2.68 10.39 -3.15
N PRO A 119 3.29 11.39 -2.48
CA PRO A 119 3.81 11.25 -1.12
C PRO A 119 2.72 10.85 -0.14
N LEU A 120 3.09 10.02 0.84
CA LEU A 120 2.18 9.65 1.92
C LEU A 120 1.99 10.75 2.97
N TYR A 121 2.97 11.64 3.13
CA TYR A 121 2.95 12.73 4.09
C TYR A 121 3.79 13.89 3.57
N ASN A 122 3.58 15.07 4.15
CA ASN A 122 4.40 16.25 3.86
C ASN A 122 5.78 16.08 4.49
N GLN A 123 6.85 16.32 3.73
CA GLN A 123 8.22 16.18 4.23
C GLN A 123 9.10 17.33 3.78
N GLU A 124 9.81 17.94 4.73
CA GLU A 124 10.90 18.86 4.43
C GLU A 124 12.12 18.10 3.92
N VAL A 125 12.66 18.55 2.79
CA VAL A 125 13.87 18.06 2.15
C VAL A 125 14.87 19.21 1.99
N TYR A 126 16.17 18.88 2.12
CA TYR A 126 17.24 19.88 2.21
C TYR A 126 18.31 19.64 1.13
N ASP A 127 19.17 20.61 0.86
CA ASP A 127 20.37 20.38 0.05
C ASP A 127 21.42 19.58 0.83
N VAL A 128 21.13 18.30 1.02
CA VAL A 128 21.91 17.33 1.81
C VAL A 128 21.91 15.99 1.08
N ASN A 129 23.09 15.40 0.89
CA ASN A 129 23.27 14.14 0.18
C ASN A 129 24.24 13.21 0.92
N ALA A 130 23.81 11.98 1.18
CA ALA A 130 24.72 10.90 1.55
C ALA A 130 25.43 10.39 0.29
N ASP A 131 26.58 10.98 -0.03
CA ASP A 131 27.26 10.78 -1.31
C ASP A 131 28.33 9.68 -1.28
N VAL A 132 28.88 9.39 -0.10
CA VAL A 132 29.96 8.41 0.07
C VAL A 132 29.68 7.49 1.26
N VAL A 133 29.85 6.19 1.07
CA VAL A 133 29.72 5.20 2.15
C VAL A 133 30.85 4.19 2.10
N PHE A 134 31.53 4.02 3.23
CA PHE A 134 32.55 3.01 3.45
C PHE A 134 32.12 1.95 4.42
N PHE A 135 32.65 0.75 4.22
CA PHE A 135 32.65 -0.31 5.20
C PHE A 135 34.09 -0.73 5.52
N VAL A 136 34.37 -0.84 6.82
CA VAL A 136 35.70 -1.20 7.35
C VAL A 136 35.55 -2.35 8.34
N SER A 137 36.31 -3.43 8.19
CA SER A 137 36.37 -4.52 9.19
C SER A 137 37.77 -5.11 9.27
N GLY A 138 38.47 -4.91 10.38
CA GLY A 138 39.92 -5.22 10.43
C GLY A 138 40.63 -4.49 9.30
N ASP A 139 41.44 -5.18 8.51
CA ASP A 139 42.15 -4.63 7.33
C ASP A 139 41.31 -4.68 6.04
N TYR A 140 40.04 -5.06 6.13
CA TYR A 140 39.10 -5.02 5.02
C TYR A 140 38.52 -3.61 4.87
N PHE A 141 38.61 -3.06 3.65
CA PHE A 141 38.01 -1.78 3.27
C PHE A 141 37.16 -1.98 2.02
N ARG A 142 35.96 -1.42 2.00
CA ARG A 142 35.07 -1.46 0.85
C ARG A 142 34.29 -0.17 0.71
N VAL A 143 34.19 0.29 -0.54
CA VAL A 143 33.30 1.38 -0.93
C VAL A 143 31.94 0.77 -1.26
N LEU A 144 30.90 1.24 -0.57
CA LEU A 144 29.52 0.80 -0.77
C LEU A 144 28.73 1.77 -1.68
N LYS A 145 28.99 3.07 -1.54
CA LYS A 145 28.40 4.14 -2.36
C LYS A 145 29.44 5.22 -2.62
N ALA A 146 29.48 5.74 -3.85
CA ALA A 146 30.21 6.93 -4.25
C ALA A 146 29.45 7.58 -5.43
N LEU A 147 29.22 8.89 -5.43
CA LEU A 147 28.58 9.58 -6.55
C LEU A 147 29.49 9.65 -7.80
N PRO A 148 28.93 9.72 -9.03
CA PRO A 148 29.65 9.53 -10.29
C PRO A 148 30.96 10.33 -10.49
N PRO A 149 31.04 11.64 -10.18
CA PRO A 149 32.28 12.41 -10.42
C PRO A 149 33.46 11.93 -9.57
N GLU A 150 33.17 11.29 -8.44
CA GLU A 150 34.17 10.68 -7.55
C GLU A 150 34.33 9.19 -7.86
N ALA A 151 33.24 8.49 -8.16
CA ALA A 151 33.24 7.07 -8.52
C ALA A 151 34.16 6.76 -9.70
N ASP A 152 34.16 7.58 -10.76
CA ASP A 152 34.99 7.34 -11.96
C ASP A 152 36.50 7.37 -11.65
N LYS A 153 36.95 8.30 -10.79
CA LYS A 153 38.36 8.40 -10.35
C LYS A 153 38.73 7.30 -9.36
N TRP A 154 37.74 6.84 -8.62
CA TRP A 154 37.94 5.75 -7.69
C TRP A 154 38.00 4.45 -8.41
N GLU A 155 37.23 4.21 -9.47
CA GLU A 155 37.36 2.99 -10.27
C GLU A 155 38.81 2.77 -10.73
N GLU A 156 39.57 3.81 -11.08
CA GLU A 156 41.01 3.69 -11.38
C GLU A 156 41.86 3.28 -10.15
N THR A 157 41.58 3.83 -8.97
CA THR A 157 42.31 3.54 -7.70
C THR A 157 41.91 2.17 -7.11
N LEU A 158 40.63 1.82 -7.21
CA LEU A 158 40.01 0.54 -6.86
C LEU A 158 40.43 -0.55 -7.87
N GLN A 159 40.98 -0.20 -9.03
CA GLN A 159 41.63 -1.16 -9.92
C GLN A 159 43.06 -1.52 -9.51
N SER A 160 43.62 -0.89 -8.47
CA SER A 160 44.93 -1.27 -7.94
C SER A 160 44.98 -2.76 -7.54
N PRO A 161 46.10 -3.47 -7.78
CA PRO A 161 46.23 -4.88 -7.42
C PRO A 161 45.93 -5.16 -5.93
N HIS A 162 46.22 -4.19 -5.07
CA HIS A 162 46.03 -4.27 -3.63
C HIS A 162 44.55 -4.24 -3.24
N TYR A 163 43.76 -3.32 -3.80
CA TYR A 163 42.31 -3.26 -3.56
C TYR A 163 41.57 -4.46 -4.19
N ARG A 164 41.98 -4.92 -5.38
CA ARG A 164 41.41 -6.15 -5.98
C ARG A 164 41.63 -7.38 -5.10
N THR A 165 42.75 -7.45 -4.40
CA THR A 165 43.06 -8.52 -3.45
C THR A 165 42.17 -8.42 -2.20
N MET A 166 41.95 -7.21 -1.69
CA MET A 166 41.02 -6.96 -0.58
C MET A 166 39.57 -7.28 -0.96
N GLN A 167 39.09 -6.91 -2.16
CA GLN A 167 37.73 -7.24 -2.62
C GLN A 167 37.47 -8.74 -2.77
N ARG A 168 38.49 -9.51 -3.22
CA ARG A 168 38.39 -10.96 -3.38
C ARG A 168 38.42 -11.72 -2.06
N SER A 169 38.95 -11.08 -1.01
CA SER A 169 38.96 -11.66 0.32
C SER A 169 37.54 -11.69 0.87
N ALA A 170 37.11 -12.82 1.42
CA ALA A 170 35.83 -12.90 2.10
C ALA A 170 35.81 -11.87 3.24
N PRO A 171 34.72 -11.08 3.41
CA PRO A 171 34.63 -10.17 4.54
C PRO A 171 34.82 -10.97 5.84
N PRO A 172 35.50 -10.41 6.84
CA PRO A 172 35.62 -11.06 8.14
C PRO A 172 34.24 -11.46 8.66
N PRO A 173 34.09 -12.63 9.29
CA PRO A 173 32.78 -13.16 9.66
C PRO A 173 32.06 -12.35 10.76
N LEU A 174 32.74 -11.40 11.41
CA LEU A 174 32.27 -10.75 12.64
C LEU A 174 32.59 -9.24 12.65
N GLY A 175 31.54 -8.42 12.75
CA GLY A 175 31.61 -6.97 13.00
C GLY A 175 32.24 -6.11 11.90
N GLY A 176 32.10 -4.79 12.07
CA GLY A 176 32.69 -3.79 11.19
C GLY A 176 32.19 -2.39 11.51
N THR A 177 32.67 -1.40 10.78
CA THR A 177 32.32 0.00 10.95
C THR A 177 31.91 0.57 9.60
N LEU A 178 30.72 1.16 9.54
CA LEU A 178 30.29 1.97 8.40
C LEU A 178 30.72 3.41 8.63
N TYR A 179 31.20 4.06 7.58
CA TYR A 179 31.42 5.50 7.55
C TYR A 179 30.57 6.10 6.45
N ILE A 180 29.70 7.04 6.81
CA ILE A 180 28.73 7.66 5.91
C ILE A 180 29.11 9.14 5.80
N GLY A 181 29.55 9.54 4.62
CA GLY A 181 29.87 10.91 4.27
C GLY A 181 28.61 11.62 3.77
N ILE A 182 28.32 12.76 4.37
CA ILE A 182 27.19 13.61 4.03
C ILE A 182 27.71 14.96 3.58
N THR A 183 27.37 15.35 2.36
CA THR A 183 27.51 16.73 1.88
C THR A 183 26.25 17.51 2.19
N ALA A 184 26.44 18.77 2.56
CA ALA A 184 25.36 19.70 2.81
C ALA A 184 25.74 21.06 2.22
N GLY A 185 24.90 21.57 1.31
CA GLY A 185 25.01 22.92 0.75
C GLY A 185 24.64 24.02 1.74
N LEU A 186 24.00 23.64 2.85
CA LEU A 186 23.56 24.52 3.93
C LEU A 186 24.45 24.41 5.18
N PRO A 187 24.43 25.44 6.06
CA PRO A 187 24.92 25.31 7.43
C PRO A 187 24.20 24.16 8.14
N LEU A 188 24.92 23.37 8.93
CA LEU A 188 24.36 22.15 9.55
C LEU A 188 23.29 22.49 10.60
N GLU A 189 23.42 23.65 11.24
CA GLU A 189 22.47 24.20 12.21
C GLU A 189 21.12 24.62 11.61
N GLU A 190 21.05 24.81 10.29
CA GLU A 190 19.80 25.13 9.58
C GLU A 190 19.04 23.88 9.13
N ILE A 191 19.70 22.71 9.18
CA ILE A 191 19.06 21.44 8.86
C ILE A 191 18.38 20.95 10.14
N GLY A 192 17.08 20.64 10.04
CA GLY A 192 16.31 20.10 11.15
C GLY A 192 16.75 18.69 11.53
N ALA A 193 15.82 17.75 11.56
CA ALA A 193 16.18 16.35 11.72
C ALA A 193 16.78 15.80 10.41
N LEU A 194 17.99 15.25 10.45
CA LEU A 194 18.51 14.52 9.29
C LEU A 194 17.90 13.11 9.28
N GLN A 195 17.17 12.82 8.21
CA GLN A 195 16.61 11.50 7.96
C GLN A 195 17.47 10.76 6.95
N LEU A 196 17.98 9.60 7.34
CA LEU A 196 18.76 8.74 6.47
C LEU A 196 18.00 7.43 6.25
N TYR A 197 17.58 7.19 5.03
CA TYR A 197 17.09 5.88 4.63
C TYR A 197 18.26 4.89 4.64
N THR A 198 18.03 3.69 5.14
CA THR A 198 19.04 2.63 5.33
C THR A 198 18.69 1.35 4.57
N GLY A 199 17.59 1.35 3.81
CA GLY A 199 17.17 0.26 2.93
C GLY A 199 15.88 -0.46 3.29
N PRO A 200 15.36 -1.25 2.35
CA PRO A 200 14.07 -1.95 2.49
C PRO A 200 14.16 -3.19 3.39
N ASP A 201 15.36 -3.76 3.56
CA ASP A 201 15.56 -5.02 4.27
C ASP A 201 15.38 -4.85 5.78
N ALA A 202 14.29 -5.42 6.30
CA ALA A 202 13.99 -5.41 7.74
C ALA A 202 15.14 -5.93 8.64
N PRO A 203 15.94 -6.94 8.28
CA PRO A 203 17.08 -7.37 9.10
C PRO A 203 18.17 -6.30 9.17
N THR A 204 18.51 -5.70 8.03
CA THR A 204 19.57 -4.69 7.90
C THR A 204 19.18 -3.36 8.54
N GLY A 205 17.97 -2.88 8.28
CA GLY A 205 17.44 -1.66 8.93
C GLY A 205 17.29 -1.84 10.44
N LYS A 206 16.82 -3.02 10.89
CA LYS A 206 16.82 -3.35 12.32
C LYS A 206 18.23 -3.27 12.88
N MET A 207 19.21 -3.95 12.30
CA MET A 207 20.60 -3.94 12.76
C MET A 207 21.11 -2.52 13.02
N LEU A 208 20.92 -1.62 12.05
CA LEU A 208 21.38 -0.23 12.13
C LEU A 208 20.68 0.62 13.20
N ASN A 209 19.49 0.21 13.64
CA ASN A 209 18.74 0.89 14.71
C ASN A 209 19.22 0.50 16.13
N TRP A 210 19.98 -0.60 16.29
CA TRP A 210 20.44 -1.08 17.61
C TRP A 210 21.91 -0.79 17.91
N VAL A 211 22.64 -0.28 16.92
CA VAL A 211 24.06 0.04 16.99
C VAL A 211 24.30 1.49 17.41
N ASP A 212 25.46 1.75 18.01
CA ASP A 212 25.85 3.11 18.39
C ASP A 212 26.33 3.87 17.16
N TRP A 213 25.72 5.04 16.93
CA TRP A 213 26.13 5.99 15.91
C TRP A 213 27.02 7.03 16.55
N GLN A 214 28.01 7.50 15.81
CA GLN A 214 28.95 8.51 16.26
C GLN A 214 29.12 9.55 15.18
N VAL A 215 29.12 10.82 15.57
CA VAL A 215 29.58 11.86 14.66
C VAL A 215 31.11 11.92 14.75
N VAL A 216 31.77 11.74 13.62
CA VAL A 216 33.23 11.75 13.56
C VAL A 216 33.72 13.18 13.65
N THR A 217 34.59 13.45 14.62
CA THR A 217 35.21 14.76 14.81
C THR A 217 36.73 14.62 14.91
N SER A 218 37.46 15.70 14.66
CA SER A 218 38.92 15.76 14.92
C SER A 218 39.26 15.73 16.41
N LYS A 219 38.28 16.00 17.29
CA LYS A 219 38.46 16.10 18.74
C LYS A 219 38.51 14.70 19.37
N LYS A 220 39.22 14.56 20.49
CA LYS A 220 39.45 13.28 21.20
C LYS A 220 38.18 12.52 21.65
N ARG A 221 37.01 13.16 21.66
CA ARG A 221 35.73 12.51 22.02
C ARG A 221 34.73 12.72 20.90
N ASN A 222 34.35 11.62 20.25
CA ASN A 222 33.20 11.61 19.35
C ASN A 222 31.92 11.49 20.20
N PRO A 223 30.94 12.39 20.05
CA PRO A 223 29.64 12.20 20.66
C PRO A 223 29.00 10.94 20.06
N ALA A 224 28.75 9.96 20.91
CA ALA A 224 28.00 8.77 20.55
C ALA A 224 26.52 8.99 20.86
N PHE A 225 25.66 8.54 19.96
CA PHE A 225 24.23 8.52 20.15
C PHE A 225 23.70 7.20 19.63
N LYS A 226 22.66 6.69 20.28
CA LYS A 226 21.81 5.72 19.61
C LYS A 226 20.84 6.54 18.78
N PRO A 227 20.72 6.33 17.47
CA PRO A 227 19.62 6.91 16.73
C PRO A 227 18.38 6.51 17.51
N GLY A 228 17.54 7.49 17.84
CA GLY A 228 16.27 7.15 18.46
C GLY A 228 15.62 6.14 17.54
N SER A 229 15.22 4.97 18.07
CA SER A 229 14.32 4.14 17.31
C SER A 229 13.15 5.04 16.92
N TYR A 230 12.78 5.03 15.65
CA TYR A 230 11.64 5.79 15.12
C TYR A 230 10.36 5.55 15.96
N HIS A 231 10.35 4.50 16.77
CA HIS A 231 9.35 4.18 17.79
C HIS A 231 9.32 5.07 19.05
N HIS A 232 10.40 5.75 19.46
CA HIS A 232 10.42 6.54 20.71
C HIS A 232 10.15 8.03 20.53
N LYS A 233 10.45 8.58 19.35
CA LYS A 233 9.93 9.87 18.88
C LYS A 233 8.92 9.61 17.76
N LEU A 234 7.78 9.04 18.16
CA LEU A 234 6.54 9.04 17.40
C LEU A 234 6.01 10.48 17.18
N GLU A 235 6.86 11.49 16.99
CA GLU A 235 6.42 12.85 16.59
C GLU A 235 6.19 12.92 15.10
N ILE A 236 6.89 12.12 14.29
CA ILE A 236 6.44 11.81 12.93
C ILE A 236 5.18 10.93 12.97
N PHE A 237 4.69 10.46 14.12
CA PHE A 237 3.32 9.93 14.29
C PHE A 237 2.40 10.86 15.11
N LYS A 238 2.89 12.03 15.53
CA LYS A 238 2.04 13.20 15.76
C LYS A 238 1.76 13.89 14.41
N HIS A 239 2.65 13.74 13.43
CA HIS A 239 2.50 14.24 12.04
C HIS A 239 2.09 13.18 11.00
N LEU A 240 2.31 11.90 11.28
CA LEU A 240 1.44 10.77 10.94
C LEU A 240 0.58 10.53 12.17
N ASP A 241 -0.11 11.55 12.66
CA ASP A 241 -1.36 11.21 13.30
C ASP A 241 -2.08 10.34 12.26
N ILE A 242 -2.71 9.23 12.65
CA ILE A 242 -3.69 8.62 11.76
C ILE A 242 -4.74 9.69 11.38
N ARG A 243 -4.78 10.80 12.14
CA ARG A 243 -5.41 12.06 11.78
C ARG A 243 -4.71 12.94 10.73
N GLU A 244 -3.39 12.94 10.57
CA GLU A 244 -2.58 13.71 9.58
C GLU A 244 -2.19 12.89 8.33
N LEU A 245 -2.46 11.58 8.31
CA LEU A 245 -3.02 10.93 7.12
C LEU A 245 -4.42 11.53 6.86
N GLU A 246 -4.50 12.85 6.69
CA GLU A 246 -5.58 13.61 6.06
C GLU A 246 -5.60 13.24 4.57
N LEU A 247 -5.74 11.95 4.27
CA LEU A 247 -6.82 11.56 3.38
C LEU A 247 -8.07 12.09 4.09
N ASP A 248 -8.55 13.25 3.62
CA ASP A 248 -9.72 14.03 4.06
C ASP A 248 -10.55 13.33 5.13
N SER A 249 -10.87 14.04 6.22
CA SER A 249 -11.68 13.65 7.39
C SER A 249 -12.77 12.57 7.20
N SER A 250 -13.30 12.41 5.97
CA SER A 250 -14.06 11.26 5.48
C SER A 250 -13.40 9.87 5.59
N PHE A 251 -12.07 9.72 5.71
CA PHE A 251 -11.40 8.41 5.86
C PHE A 251 -11.21 7.99 7.32
N GLN A 252 -10.98 8.95 8.21
CA GLN A 252 -10.90 8.70 9.67
C GLN A 252 -12.25 8.23 10.22
N SER A 253 -13.35 8.81 9.77
CA SER A 253 -14.69 8.36 10.19
C SER A 253 -14.99 6.91 9.75
N ARG A 254 -14.41 6.45 8.64
CA ARG A 254 -14.53 5.07 8.12
C ARG A 254 -13.72 4.04 8.92
N LEU A 255 -12.62 4.46 9.57
CA LEU A 255 -11.80 3.56 10.40
C LEU A 255 -12.33 3.41 11.83
N TYR A 256 -13.11 4.36 12.35
CA TYR A 256 -13.57 4.33 13.74
C TYR A 256 -15.03 3.86 13.92
N SER A 257 -15.72 3.46 12.85
CA SER A 257 -17.09 2.93 12.95
C SER A 257 -17.11 1.43 13.30
N SER A 258 -17.39 1.17 14.58
CA SER A 258 -17.95 -0.05 15.19
C SER A 258 -17.28 -1.41 15.03
N ASP A 259 -15.97 -1.49 14.82
CA ASP A 259 -15.21 -2.61 15.38
C ASP A 259 -13.76 -2.20 15.61
N PHE A 260 -13.38 -2.15 16.88
CA PHE A 260 -11.97 -2.03 17.31
C PHE A 260 -11.10 -3.18 16.77
N LEU A 261 -11.74 -4.23 16.23
CA LEU A 261 -11.14 -5.39 15.57
C LEU A 261 -10.95 -5.22 14.05
N THR A 262 -11.82 -4.50 13.33
CA THR A 262 -11.63 -4.21 11.89
C THR A 262 -10.71 -3.01 11.68
N SER A 263 -10.74 -2.00 12.55
CA SER A 263 -9.89 -0.81 12.42
C SER A 263 -8.39 -1.14 12.55
N GLY A 264 -8.00 -1.97 13.52
CA GLY A 264 -6.63 -2.47 13.65
C GLY A 264 -6.17 -3.37 12.50
N LYS A 265 -7.11 -4.11 11.88
CA LYS A 265 -6.84 -5.04 10.76
C LYS A 265 -6.86 -4.36 9.37
N LEU A 266 -7.56 -3.23 9.22
CA LEU A 266 -7.46 -2.35 8.06
C LEU A 266 -6.21 -1.47 8.14
N LEU A 267 -5.88 -0.95 9.34
CA LEU A 267 -4.57 -0.35 9.64
C LEU A 267 -3.42 -1.33 9.36
N TRP A 268 -3.66 -2.64 9.45
CA TRP A 268 -2.67 -3.66 9.12
C TRP A 268 -2.36 -3.72 7.61
N HIS A 269 -3.36 -3.52 6.72
CA HIS A 269 -3.08 -3.31 5.29
C HIS A 269 -2.21 -2.07 5.05
N PHE A 270 -2.38 -1.02 5.86
CA PHE A 270 -1.55 0.18 5.79
C PHE A 270 -0.22 0.10 6.54
N LYS A 271 -0.08 -0.80 7.53
CA LYS A 271 1.16 -1.08 8.25
C LYS A 271 2.29 -1.53 7.31
N HIS A 272 1.91 -2.08 6.16
CA HIS A 272 2.80 -2.42 5.06
C HIS A 272 3.35 -1.19 4.32
N TYR A 273 2.56 -0.12 4.12
CA TYR A 273 3.09 1.18 3.67
C TYR A 273 4.03 1.83 4.69
N LEU A 274 3.88 1.45 5.96
CA LEU A 274 4.75 1.88 7.05
C LEU A 274 5.95 0.95 7.26
N ALA A 275 6.05 -0.19 6.57
CA ALA A 275 7.20 -1.08 6.67
C ALA A 275 8.51 -0.40 6.24
N PRO A 276 8.55 0.43 5.18
CA PRO A 276 9.72 1.22 4.83
C PRO A 276 10.12 2.25 5.89
N ALA A 277 9.18 2.74 6.72
CA ALA A 277 9.50 3.63 7.84
C ALA A 277 10.43 2.99 8.88
N LYS A 278 10.55 1.65 8.88
CA LYS A 278 11.51 0.92 9.73
C LYS A 278 12.95 1.04 9.23
N GLY A 279 13.15 1.43 7.97
CA GLY A 279 14.45 1.63 7.34
C GLY A 279 14.97 3.05 7.43
N PHE A 280 14.57 3.85 8.42
CA PHE A 280 15.07 5.21 8.61
C PHE A 280 15.86 5.34 9.91
N ALA A 281 17.07 5.86 9.80
CA ALA A 281 17.83 6.37 10.92
C ALA A 281 17.57 7.88 11.06
N HIS A 282 17.05 8.28 12.21
CA HIS A 282 16.85 9.69 12.53
C HIS A 282 18.03 10.22 13.34
N ILE A 283 18.66 11.29 12.85
CA ILE A 283 19.81 11.93 13.46
C ILE A 283 19.39 13.33 13.95
N PRO A 284 19.32 13.56 15.28
CA PRO A 284 18.92 14.85 15.82
C PRO A 284 19.91 15.97 15.48
N THR A 285 19.40 17.19 15.28
CA THR A 285 20.22 18.39 14.99
C THR A 285 21.33 18.60 16.02
N GLU A 286 21.05 18.35 17.31
CA GLU A 286 22.04 18.57 18.38
C GLU A 286 23.29 17.71 18.22
N MET A 287 23.19 16.56 17.53
CA MET A 287 24.31 15.64 17.35
C MET A 287 25.29 16.12 16.29
N TYR A 288 24.81 16.82 15.26
CA TYR A 288 25.63 17.17 14.10
C TYR A 288 25.79 18.68 13.89
N ALA A 289 25.01 19.53 14.54
CA ALA A 289 25.13 20.99 14.43
C ALA A 289 26.53 21.50 14.82
N THR A 290 27.21 20.84 15.77
CA THR A 290 28.58 21.19 16.19
C THR A 290 29.67 20.35 15.50
N ALA A 291 29.28 19.52 14.55
CA ALA A 291 30.21 18.61 13.88
C ALA A 291 31.12 19.37 12.92
N GLU A 292 32.38 18.95 12.87
CA GLU A 292 33.32 19.47 11.89
C GLU A 292 33.11 18.75 10.55
N LYS A 293 33.09 19.52 9.45
CA LYS A 293 33.13 18.93 8.11
C LYS A 293 34.58 18.50 7.82
N LEU A 294 34.81 17.21 7.67
CA LEU A 294 36.13 16.63 7.40
C LEU A 294 36.18 16.11 5.96
N VAL A 295 37.34 16.25 5.30
CA VAL A 295 37.54 15.65 3.97
C VAL A 295 37.47 14.12 4.08
N LEU A 296 38.21 13.55 5.02
CA LEU A 296 38.20 12.11 5.32
C LEU A 296 38.29 11.90 6.84
N PRO A 297 37.68 10.84 7.40
CA PRO A 297 37.90 10.45 8.79
C PRO A 297 39.39 10.12 9.02
N PRO A 298 40.07 10.73 10.01
CA PRO A 298 41.48 10.42 10.31
C PRO A 298 41.73 8.93 10.60
N GLN A 299 40.72 8.24 11.12
CA GLN A 299 40.76 6.81 11.39
C GLN A 299 40.86 5.96 10.10
N ILE A 300 40.30 6.44 8.99
CA ILE A 300 40.40 5.74 7.70
C ILE A 300 41.75 6.04 7.07
N GLU A 301 42.16 7.31 7.03
CA GLU A 301 43.42 7.74 6.44
C GLU A 301 44.62 7.04 7.08
N SER A 302 44.66 7.00 8.42
CA SER A 302 45.74 6.35 9.16
C SER A 302 45.77 4.83 9.01
N LYS A 303 44.61 4.20 8.77
CA LYS A 303 44.46 2.75 8.71
C LYS A 303 44.68 2.20 7.30
N PHE A 304 44.37 2.99 6.28
CA PHE A 304 44.52 2.62 4.88
C PHE A 304 45.40 3.63 4.12
N PRO A 305 46.64 3.90 4.57
CA PRO A 305 47.53 4.88 3.94
C PRO A 305 47.91 4.53 2.49
N GLN A 306 47.71 3.26 2.11
CA GLN A 306 47.96 2.75 0.76
C GLN A 306 46.84 3.04 -0.24
N ILE A 307 45.67 3.52 0.21
CA ILE A 307 44.56 3.90 -0.66
C ILE A 307 44.67 5.40 -0.94
N ASP A 308 44.76 5.76 -2.23
CA ASP A 308 44.76 7.17 -2.61
C ASP A 308 43.33 7.73 -2.54
N PHE A 309 43.05 8.46 -1.46
CA PHE A 309 41.79 9.18 -1.28
C PHE A 309 41.80 10.57 -1.92
N GLY A 310 42.84 10.96 -2.66
CA GLY A 310 43.02 12.31 -3.22
C GLY A 310 41.91 12.79 -4.18
N GLY A 311 41.02 11.88 -4.61
CA GLY A 311 39.77 12.21 -5.29
C GLY A 311 38.72 12.88 -4.39
N ILE A 312 38.75 12.63 -3.08
CA ILE A 312 37.87 13.23 -2.08
C ILE A 312 38.43 14.59 -1.68
N LYS A 313 37.84 15.67 -2.18
CA LYS A 313 38.24 17.04 -1.83
C LYS A 313 37.16 17.78 -1.06
N THR A 314 35.92 17.32 -1.15
CA THR A 314 34.76 17.96 -0.55
C THR A 314 34.70 17.62 0.94
N PRO A 315 34.71 18.62 1.84
CA PRO A 315 34.47 18.39 3.26
C PRO A 315 33.05 17.87 3.52
N ARG A 316 32.93 16.87 4.39
CA ARG A 316 31.69 16.16 4.70
C ARG A 316 31.45 16.07 6.19
N LEU A 317 30.17 16.03 6.57
CA LEU A 317 29.78 15.46 7.85
C LEU A 317 29.99 13.95 7.77
N TRP A 318 30.79 13.38 8.67
CA TRP A 318 31.01 11.94 8.71
C TRP A 318 30.28 11.32 9.89
N LEU A 319 29.45 10.33 9.59
CA LEU A 319 28.84 9.47 10.58
C LEU A 319 29.59 8.14 10.61
N ARG A 320 29.78 7.62 11.80
CA ARG A 320 30.38 6.32 12.05
C ARG A 320 29.33 5.43 12.72
N VAL A 321 29.17 4.22 12.21
CA VAL A 321 28.24 3.22 12.76
C VAL A 321 29.00 1.94 13.03
N ASP A 322 29.15 1.57 14.29
CA ASP A 322 29.87 0.35 14.68
C ASP A 322 28.89 -0.85 14.75
N LEU A 323 29.03 -1.80 13.83
CA LEU A 323 28.21 -3.01 13.76
C LEU A 323 28.59 -4.01 14.86
N ALA A 324 27.61 -4.75 15.40
CA ALA A 324 27.87 -5.71 16.45
C ALA A 324 28.74 -6.87 15.95
N ARG A 325 29.61 -7.40 16.84
CA ARG A 325 30.57 -8.45 16.46
C ARG A 325 29.88 -9.73 15.98
N ASP A 326 28.72 -10.08 16.52
CA ASP A 326 28.05 -11.36 16.25
C ASP A 326 27.15 -11.33 15.00
N GLU A 327 27.01 -10.18 14.36
CA GLU A 327 26.13 -10.02 13.21
C GLU A 327 26.87 -10.45 11.93
N ARG A 328 26.27 -11.42 11.22
CA ARG A 328 26.79 -11.85 9.92
C ARG A 328 26.60 -10.72 8.92
N VAL A 329 27.70 -10.07 8.60
CA VAL A 329 27.86 -9.02 7.59
C VAL A 329 27.76 -9.58 6.14
N GLY A 330 27.29 -10.82 5.98
CA GLY A 330 27.45 -11.66 4.79
C GLY A 330 26.87 -11.08 3.49
N ASP A 331 25.97 -10.09 3.58
CA ASP A 331 25.30 -9.51 2.42
C ASP A 331 25.47 -7.99 2.27
N LEU A 332 26.58 -7.42 2.76
CA LEU A 332 26.93 -6.01 2.51
C LEU A 332 26.98 -5.59 1.03
N ARG A 333 27.03 -6.56 0.11
CA ARG A 333 27.02 -6.28 -1.34
C ARG A 333 25.75 -5.53 -1.77
N ASN A 334 24.68 -5.65 -1.00
CA ASN A 334 23.39 -5.04 -1.27
C ASN A 334 23.19 -3.72 -0.51
N PHE A 335 24.16 -3.21 0.28
CA PHE A 335 24.05 -1.92 0.99
C PHE A 335 24.22 -0.72 0.04
N ARG A 336 23.32 -0.60 -0.94
CA ARG A 336 23.22 0.59 -1.81
C ARG A 336 22.31 1.67 -1.24
N PHE A 337 21.77 1.47 -0.04
CA PHE A 337 20.53 2.14 0.36
C PHE A 337 20.67 3.33 1.32
N PHE A 338 21.87 3.88 1.53
CA PHE A 338 22.00 5.09 2.34
C PHE A 338 21.66 6.31 1.51
N ASP A 339 20.50 6.92 1.78
CA ASP A 339 20.05 8.10 1.07
C ASP A 339 19.35 9.10 2.00
N THR A 340 19.45 10.38 1.66
CA THR A 340 18.80 11.48 2.37
C THR A 340 17.59 11.95 1.57
N ASN A 341 16.78 12.87 2.12
CA ASN A 341 15.59 13.41 1.42
C ASN A 341 14.68 12.33 0.83
N THR A 342 14.56 11.22 1.55
CA THR A 342 13.84 10.04 1.10
C THR A 342 12.47 10.00 1.74
N PHE A 343 11.45 9.70 0.94
CA PHE A 343 10.06 9.63 1.39
C PHE A 343 9.30 8.51 0.67
N PRO A 344 8.33 7.87 1.33
CA PRO A 344 7.48 6.87 0.71
C PRO A 344 6.42 7.53 -0.17
N VAL A 345 6.18 6.92 -1.32
CA VAL A 345 5.13 7.30 -2.25
C VAL A 345 4.26 6.10 -2.62
N ILE A 346 3.01 6.35 -2.98
CA ILE A 346 2.08 5.32 -3.47
C ILE A 346 1.60 5.63 -4.88
N ASN A 347 1.41 4.58 -5.68
CA ASN A 347 0.86 4.67 -7.02
C ASN A 347 -0.62 5.05 -6.91
N ARG A 348 -0.92 6.31 -7.21
CA ARG A 348 -2.26 6.87 -7.13
C ARG A 348 -2.43 7.88 -8.24
N ARG A 349 -3.62 7.97 -8.80
CA ARG A 349 -4.01 9.02 -9.75
C ARG A 349 -5.24 9.74 -9.22
N LYS A 350 -5.10 11.02 -8.88
CA LYS A 350 -6.22 11.87 -8.46
C LYS A 350 -7.04 12.30 -9.66
N ASN A 351 -8.34 12.14 -9.58
CA ASN A 351 -9.32 12.54 -10.59
C ASN A 351 -10.45 13.32 -9.92
N HIS A 352 -11.19 14.09 -10.70
CA HIS A 352 -12.40 14.74 -10.23
C HIS A 352 -13.49 14.70 -11.30
N ARG A 353 -14.74 14.62 -10.86
CA ARG A 353 -15.93 14.68 -11.71
C ARG A 353 -16.87 15.74 -11.18
N ASN A 354 -17.28 16.64 -12.06
CA ASN A 354 -18.21 17.73 -11.74
C ASN A 354 -19.53 17.45 -12.44
N LYS A 355 -20.65 17.62 -11.73
CA LYS A 355 -21.98 17.50 -12.35
C LYS A 355 -22.93 18.56 -11.83
N TYR A 356 -23.55 19.27 -12.76
CA TYR A 356 -24.60 20.24 -12.47
C TYR A 356 -25.89 19.52 -12.08
N THR A 357 -26.55 19.97 -11.00
CA THR A 357 -27.79 19.33 -10.51
C THR A 357 -29.01 19.77 -11.32
N MET A 358 -28.99 20.97 -11.89
CA MET A 358 -30.16 21.63 -12.49
C MET A 358 -31.40 21.65 -11.57
N GLY A 359 -31.20 21.72 -10.25
CA GLY A 359 -32.28 21.73 -9.26
C GLY A 359 -32.95 20.36 -9.05
N GLN A 360 -32.39 19.27 -9.60
CA GLN A 360 -32.98 17.94 -9.42
C GLN A 360 -32.83 17.44 -7.97
N PRO A 361 -33.89 16.85 -7.37
CA PRO A 361 -33.87 16.39 -5.99
C PRO A 361 -33.00 15.15 -5.76
N ALA A 362 -32.65 14.43 -6.83
CA ALA A 362 -31.73 13.31 -6.83
C ALA A 362 -30.74 13.49 -7.98
N LEU A 363 -29.48 13.13 -7.74
CA LEU A 363 -28.41 13.23 -8.74
C LEU A 363 -27.61 11.93 -8.74
N GLU A 364 -27.23 11.48 -9.94
CA GLU A 364 -26.27 10.39 -10.12
C GLU A 364 -25.04 10.90 -10.87
N VAL A 365 -23.86 10.64 -10.32
CA VAL A 365 -22.56 10.97 -10.91
C VAL A 365 -21.81 9.68 -11.20
N SER A 366 -21.69 9.31 -12.48
CA SER A 366 -20.78 8.23 -12.92
C SER A 366 -19.33 8.71 -12.80
N LEU A 367 -18.47 7.89 -12.20
CA LEU A 367 -17.05 8.22 -12.08
C LEU A 367 -16.29 7.96 -13.38
N PHE A 368 -16.75 7.00 -14.17
CA PHE A 368 -16.11 6.57 -15.41
C PHE A 368 -16.92 7.00 -16.63
N GLU A 369 -16.23 7.42 -17.69
CA GLU A 369 -16.86 7.62 -18.98
C GLU A 369 -16.70 6.35 -19.82
N TYR A 370 -17.78 5.91 -20.50
CA TYR A 370 -17.77 4.75 -21.40
C TYR A 370 -16.70 4.83 -22.53
N ALA A 371 -16.08 5.99 -22.74
CA ALA A 371 -15.08 6.22 -23.78
C ALA A 371 -13.68 5.70 -23.43
N ASP A 372 -13.40 5.34 -22.17
CA ASP A 372 -12.16 4.66 -21.78
C ASP A 372 -12.26 3.16 -22.10
N SER A 373 -12.37 2.84 -23.40
CA SER A 373 -12.71 1.51 -23.94
C SER A 373 -11.66 0.42 -23.73
N ASP A 374 -10.48 0.76 -23.22
CA ASP A 374 -9.36 -0.18 -23.04
C ASP A 374 -9.26 -0.80 -21.64
N SER A 375 -10.12 -0.42 -20.70
CA SER A 375 -10.10 -0.96 -19.34
C SER A 375 -11.46 -1.53 -18.92
N ALA A 376 -11.74 -2.76 -19.37
CA ALA A 376 -12.56 -3.65 -18.56
C ALA A 376 -11.94 -3.66 -17.14
N ASN A 377 -12.75 -3.41 -16.10
CA ASN A 377 -12.37 -3.36 -14.68
C ASN A 377 -11.93 -1.99 -14.11
N LEU A 378 -12.42 -0.86 -14.66
CA LEU A 378 -12.24 0.47 -14.02
C LEU A 378 -12.72 0.54 -12.56
N PRO A 379 -13.86 -0.07 -12.17
CA PRO A 379 -14.28 -0.10 -10.77
C PRO A 379 -13.24 -0.71 -9.83
N ASP A 380 -12.53 -1.74 -10.31
CA ASP A 380 -11.49 -2.46 -9.57
C ASP A 380 -10.21 -1.62 -9.37
N LYS A 381 -10.05 -0.54 -10.14
CA LYS A 381 -8.96 0.42 -9.99
C LYS A 381 -9.29 1.58 -9.04
N LEU A 382 -10.55 1.73 -8.60
CA LEU A 382 -10.89 2.81 -7.67
C LEU A 382 -10.29 2.52 -6.29
N PHE A 383 -9.30 3.32 -5.90
CA PHE A 383 -8.65 3.26 -4.59
C PHE A 383 -9.49 3.94 -3.50
N SER A 384 -9.89 5.20 -3.71
CA SER A 384 -10.64 5.97 -2.71
C SER A 384 -11.53 7.04 -3.34
N ILE A 385 -12.63 7.37 -2.67
CA ILE A 385 -13.32 8.65 -2.84
C ILE A 385 -12.73 9.56 -1.79
N ASP A 386 -12.01 10.59 -2.26
CA ASP A 386 -11.20 11.47 -1.44
C ASP A 386 -12.10 12.54 -0.80
N ARG A 387 -12.83 13.29 -1.63
CA ARG A 387 -13.67 14.40 -1.18
C ARG A 387 -14.91 14.53 -2.05
N VAL A 388 -16.05 14.85 -1.44
CA VAL A 388 -17.29 15.15 -2.17
C VAL A 388 -17.83 16.47 -1.64
N TRP A 389 -17.96 17.48 -2.50
CA TRP A 389 -18.38 18.82 -2.09
C TRP A 389 -19.27 19.48 -3.13
N ASP A 390 -20.06 20.48 -2.72
CA ASP A 390 -20.89 21.25 -3.64
C ASP A 390 -20.34 22.64 -3.96
N ALA A 391 -21.07 23.38 -4.80
CA ALA A 391 -20.76 24.75 -5.20
C ALA A 391 -20.51 25.74 -4.05
N ASN A 392 -21.06 25.45 -2.87
CA ASN A 392 -20.92 26.27 -1.67
C ASN A 392 -19.87 25.70 -0.71
N ASP A 393 -18.98 24.83 -1.20
CA ASP A 393 -17.93 24.12 -0.45
C ASP A 393 -18.48 23.28 0.73
N ASN A 394 -19.75 22.89 0.66
CA ASN A 394 -20.30 21.99 1.67
C ASN A 394 -19.87 20.56 1.39
N GLU A 395 -19.27 19.92 2.38
CA GLU A 395 -18.83 18.54 2.27
C GLU A 395 -19.97 17.54 2.51
N TYR A 396 -19.96 16.49 1.70
CA TYR A 396 -20.88 15.35 1.79
C TYR A 396 -20.14 14.17 2.40
N SER A 397 -20.81 13.47 3.31
CA SER A 397 -20.28 12.26 3.91
C SER A 397 -20.90 11.02 3.28
N SER A 398 -20.20 9.89 3.29
CA SER A 398 -20.80 8.62 2.88
C SER A 398 -22.02 8.30 3.75
N HIS A 399 -23.05 7.69 3.16
CA HIS A 399 -24.20 7.16 3.90
C HIS A 399 -23.77 6.11 4.94
N LEU A 400 -22.66 5.42 4.68
CA LEU A 400 -22.08 4.42 5.58
C LEU A 400 -21.25 5.03 6.72
N ASP A 401 -20.99 6.33 6.67
CA ASP A 401 -20.28 7.02 7.73
C ASP A 401 -21.19 7.19 8.96
N LEU A 402 -21.03 6.25 9.89
CA LEU A 402 -21.72 6.20 11.19
C LEU A 402 -21.33 7.34 12.13
N MET A 403 -20.17 8.00 11.95
CA MET A 403 -19.82 9.16 12.77
C MET A 403 -20.51 10.44 12.27
N ALA A 404 -20.82 10.48 10.98
CA ALA A 404 -21.52 11.60 10.35
C ALA A 404 -23.05 11.46 10.37
N PHE A 405 -23.66 10.74 11.33
CA PHE A 405 -25.14 10.61 11.43
C PHE A 405 -25.85 11.97 11.48
N ALA A 406 -25.21 12.99 12.07
CA ALA A 406 -25.74 14.33 12.15
C ALA A 406 -25.59 15.15 10.86
N ASN A 407 -24.75 14.72 9.90
CA ASN A 407 -24.61 15.40 8.62
C ASN A 407 -25.76 14.99 7.69
N PRO A 408 -26.71 15.89 7.36
CA PRO A 408 -27.80 15.56 6.44
C PRO A 408 -27.34 15.39 5.00
N ARG A 409 -26.12 15.83 4.66
CA ARG A 409 -25.54 15.74 3.31
C ARG A 409 -24.83 14.41 3.14
N LYS A 410 -25.57 13.44 2.61
CA LYS A 410 -25.09 12.08 2.39
C LYS A 410 -24.99 11.73 0.92
N TYR A 411 -24.02 10.90 0.57
CA TYR A 411 -23.93 10.24 -0.72
C TYR A 411 -23.86 8.72 -0.56
N MET A 412 -24.30 8.00 -1.58
CA MET A 412 -24.22 6.54 -1.66
C MET A 412 -23.37 6.14 -2.86
N VAL A 413 -22.48 5.17 -2.69
CA VAL A 413 -21.72 4.59 -3.80
C VAL A 413 -22.45 3.34 -4.25
N VAL A 414 -22.76 3.26 -5.54
CA VAL A 414 -23.47 2.14 -6.15
C VAL A 414 -22.64 1.64 -7.33
N GLU A 415 -22.38 0.34 -7.35
CA GLU A 415 -21.74 -0.33 -8.48
C GLU A 415 -22.82 -0.98 -9.33
N GLU A 416 -22.86 -0.62 -10.62
CA GLU A 416 -23.83 -1.13 -11.58
C GLU A 416 -23.08 -1.66 -12.80
N GLU A 417 -23.13 -2.98 -13.02
CA GLU A 417 -22.43 -3.71 -14.09
C GLU A 417 -20.91 -3.46 -14.10
N ASN A 418 -20.47 -2.40 -14.78
CA ASN A 418 -19.06 -1.99 -14.95
C ASN A 418 -18.83 -0.50 -14.66
N ASP A 419 -19.83 0.19 -14.11
CA ASP A 419 -19.73 1.60 -13.75
C ASP A 419 -19.86 1.74 -12.22
N LEU A 420 -19.20 2.77 -11.70
CA LEU A 420 -19.36 3.17 -10.31
C LEU A 420 -20.02 4.54 -10.27
N LYS A 421 -21.19 4.58 -9.64
CA LYS A 421 -22.02 5.78 -9.54
C LYS A 421 -22.05 6.27 -8.10
N ILE A 422 -22.01 7.58 -7.95
CA ILE A 422 -22.34 8.24 -6.69
C ILE A 422 -23.73 8.82 -6.79
N LYS A 423 -24.62 8.36 -5.93
CA LYS A 423 -26.01 8.80 -5.84
C LYS A 423 -26.19 9.77 -4.67
N PHE A 424 -26.86 10.86 -4.96
CA PHE A 424 -27.23 11.91 -4.00
C PHE A 424 -28.75 11.95 -3.87
N ASN A 425 -29.23 12.14 -2.65
CA ASN A 425 -30.63 12.41 -2.38
C ASN A 425 -30.73 13.68 -1.54
N PHE A 426 -31.16 14.78 -2.15
CA PHE A 426 -31.26 16.09 -1.49
C PHE A 426 -32.58 16.27 -0.74
N VAL A 427 -33.60 15.45 -1.03
CA VAL A 427 -34.96 15.52 -0.45
C VAL A 427 -34.97 15.57 1.09
N PRO A 428 -34.20 14.73 1.82
CA PRO A 428 -34.27 14.71 3.29
C PRO A 428 -33.76 15.99 3.95
N THR A 429 -33.01 16.83 3.22
CA THR A 429 -32.36 18.01 3.80
C THR A 429 -33.28 19.24 3.87
N GLY A 430 -34.43 19.20 3.18
CA GLY A 430 -35.35 20.35 3.08
C GLY A 430 -34.76 21.59 2.39
N LYS A 431 -33.54 21.48 1.84
CA LYS A 431 -32.84 22.53 1.11
C LYS A 431 -32.90 22.24 -0.39
N GLU A 432 -32.83 23.31 -1.19
CA GLU A 432 -32.69 23.18 -2.65
C GLU A 432 -31.38 22.46 -2.99
N ALA A 433 -31.39 21.70 -4.08
CA ALA A 433 -30.18 21.03 -4.58
C ALA A 433 -29.13 22.11 -4.97
N PRO A 434 -27.84 21.90 -4.66
CA PRO A 434 -26.80 22.88 -5.00
C PRO A 434 -26.61 22.99 -6.51
N ASP A 435 -26.02 24.06 -7.04
CA ASP A 435 -25.86 24.22 -8.49
C ASP A 435 -25.06 23.08 -9.16
N PHE A 436 -23.99 22.65 -8.50
CA PHE A 436 -23.18 21.50 -8.91
C PHE A 436 -22.60 20.77 -7.70
N VAL A 437 -22.20 19.52 -7.95
CA VAL A 437 -21.44 18.69 -7.03
C VAL A 437 -20.15 18.27 -7.70
N VAL A 438 -19.07 18.23 -6.93
CA VAL A 438 -17.75 17.73 -7.30
C VAL A 438 -17.43 16.49 -6.49
N VAL A 439 -16.98 15.45 -7.19
CA VAL A 439 -16.46 14.23 -6.62
C VAL A 439 -14.97 14.13 -6.93
N GLY A 440 -14.11 14.29 -5.93
CA GLY A 440 -12.70 13.95 -5.98
C GLY A 440 -12.48 12.50 -5.60
N TYR A 441 -11.75 11.76 -6.43
CA TYR A 441 -11.47 10.34 -6.22
C TYR A 441 -10.10 9.96 -6.76
N SER A 442 -9.56 8.88 -6.22
CA SER A 442 -8.23 8.37 -6.54
C SER A 442 -8.32 6.97 -7.10
N MET A 443 -7.53 6.71 -8.16
CA MET A 443 -7.38 5.40 -8.78
C MET A 443 -5.96 4.87 -8.59
N THR A 444 -5.77 3.56 -8.75
CA THR A 444 -4.45 2.93 -8.74
C THR A 444 -4.37 1.82 -9.78
N GLU A 445 -3.16 1.48 -10.19
CA GLU A 445 -2.90 0.35 -11.08
C GLU A 445 -2.84 -0.99 -10.33
N GLY A 446 -2.99 -1.01 -9.01
CA GLY A 446 -3.03 -2.25 -8.23
C GLY A 446 -1.74 -3.05 -8.43
N SER A 447 -1.86 -4.31 -8.87
CA SER A 447 -0.72 -5.18 -9.13
C SER A 447 0.13 -4.75 -10.33
N ASP A 448 -0.46 -4.06 -11.32
CA ASP A 448 0.23 -3.50 -12.49
C ASP A 448 1.20 -2.36 -12.13
N GLY A 449 1.07 -1.77 -10.93
CA GLY A 449 1.97 -0.74 -10.40
C GLY A 449 3.28 -1.28 -9.81
N ASN A 450 3.42 -2.61 -9.69
CA ASN A 450 4.62 -3.26 -9.15
C ASN A 450 5.74 -3.39 -10.20
N GLY A 451 6.97 -3.57 -9.73
CA GLY A 451 8.12 -3.88 -10.59
C GLY A 451 8.77 -2.67 -11.27
N ILE A 452 8.39 -1.44 -10.93
CA ILE A 452 9.10 -0.23 -11.38
C ILE A 452 10.47 -0.25 -10.73
N GLY A 453 11.51 -0.47 -11.53
CA GLY A 453 12.86 -0.73 -11.04
C GLY A 453 13.43 0.38 -10.17
N ALA A 454 14.37 0.01 -9.30
CA ALA A 454 15.23 0.97 -8.61
C ALA A 454 16.06 1.78 -9.62
N GLU A 455 16.46 2.99 -9.22
CA GLU A 455 17.19 4.00 -10.01
C GLU A 455 16.45 4.52 -11.25
N VAL A 456 15.18 4.16 -11.46
CA VAL A 456 14.33 4.80 -12.47
C VAL A 456 14.11 6.26 -12.06
N GLU A 457 14.29 7.18 -13.01
CA GLU A 457 14.07 8.61 -12.81
C GLU A 457 12.57 8.95 -12.85
N PHE A 458 12.17 9.84 -11.95
CA PHE A 458 10.80 10.36 -11.87
C PHE A 458 10.79 11.83 -12.25
N GLN A 459 9.67 12.29 -12.80
CA GLN A 459 9.45 13.69 -13.16
C GLN A 459 8.31 14.26 -12.32
N LEU A 460 8.48 15.47 -11.79
CA LEU A 460 7.36 16.20 -11.22
C LEU A 460 6.43 16.68 -12.34
N VAL A 461 5.15 16.37 -12.24
CA VAL A 461 4.13 16.84 -13.21
C VAL A 461 4.05 18.37 -13.20
N LYS A 462 4.18 18.98 -12.01
CA LYS A 462 4.36 20.41 -11.83
C LYS A 462 5.80 20.68 -11.40
N PRO A 463 6.68 21.16 -12.30
CA PRO A 463 8.08 21.39 -11.96
C PRO A 463 8.23 22.31 -10.74
N HIS A 464 9.09 21.90 -9.81
CA HIS A 464 9.41 22.69 -8.63
C HIS A 464 10.83 23.28 -8.77
N PRO A 465 11.04 24.60 -8.58
CA PRO A 465 12.32 25.24 -8.87
C PRO A 465 13.49 24.71 -8.01
N GLN A 466 13.18 24.16 -6.85
CA GLN A 466 14.18 23.70 -5.87
C GLN A 466 14.47 22.19 -5.96
N ILE A 467 13.63 21.40 -6.63
CA ILE A 467 13.80 19.94 -6.77
C ILE A 467 14.44 19.68 -8.13
N LYS A 468 15.70 19.23 -8.13
CA LYS A 468 16.53 19.09 -9.34
C LYS A 468 16.42 17.71 -9.99
N ALA A 469 16.37 16.67 -9.17
CA ALA A 469 16.34 15.29 -9.62
C ALA A 469 15.58 14.44 -8.62
N ILE A 470 14.86 13.45 -9.14
CA ILE A 470 14.08 12.51 -8.34
C ILE A 470 14.37 11.12 -8.86
N ARG A 471 14.67 10.21 -7.96
CA ARG A 471 14.99 8.83 -8.32
C ARG A 471 14.30 7.85 -7.40
N ASN A 472 13.98 6.70 -7.98
CA ASN A 472 13.45 5.57 -7.25
C ASN A 472 14.58 4.83 -6.51
N LEU A 473 14.43 4.58 -5.22
CA LEU A 473 15.47 3.86 -4.46
C LEU A 473 15.22 2.35 -4.38
N VAL A 474 13.96 1.93 -4.45
CA VAL A 474 13.56 0.53 -4.33
C VAL A 474 12.61 0.17 -5.45
N THR A 475 12.56 -1.09 -5.82
CA THR A 475 11.56 -1.53 -6.81
C THR A 475 10.16 -1.35 -6.24
N SER A 476 9.23 -0.79 -7.03
CA SER A 476 7.85 -0.65 -6.56
C SER A 476 7.24 -2.01 -6.28
N SER A 477 6.51 -2.12 -5.17
CA SER A 477 6.02 -3.42 -4.67
C SER A 477 4.72 -3.27 -3.88
N GLY A 478 4.12 -4.41 -3.53
CA GLY A 478 2.98 -4.47 -2.62
C GLY A 478 1.62 -4.12 -3.20
N GLY A 479 1.57 -3.65 -4.44
CA GLY A 479 0.32 -3.42 -5.17
C GLY A 479 -0.47 -4.71 -5.34
N SER A 480 -1.78 -4.64 -5.15
CA SER A 480 -2.69 -5.77 -5.26
C SER A 480 -4.02 -5.30 -5.83
N ASP A 481 -4.66 -6.13 -6.65
CA ASP A 481 -5.92 -5.77 -7.29
C ASP A 481 -7.09 -5.85 -6.31
N ALA A 482 -8.21 -5.23 -6.69
CA ALA A 482 -9.46 -5.37 -5.96
C ALA A 482 -9.87 -6.84 -5.86
N ARG A 483 -10.43 -7.22 -4.72
CA ARG A 483 -11.04 -8.54 -4.56
C ARG A 483 -12.40 -8.58 -5.22
N SER A 484 -12.70 -9.71 -5.84
CA SER A 484 -14.03 -9.98 -6.35
C SER A 484 -15.06 -10.05 -5.22
N LEU A 485 -16.31 -9.70 -5.54
CA LEU A 485 -17.42 -9.83 -4.59
C LEU A 485 -17.58 -11.26 -4.07
N GLN A 486 -17.28 -12.27 -4.90
CA GLN A 486 -17.31 -13.67 -4.48
C GLN A 486 -16.27 -13.95 -3.40
N GLU A 487 -15.01 -13.50 -3.56
CA GLU A 487 -13.98 -13.66 -2.53
C GLU A 487 -14.38 -12.98 -1.22
N ILE A 488 -14.98 -11.79 -1.30
CA ILE A 488 -15.46 -11.05 -0.12
C ILE A 488 -16.58 -11.81 0.59
N LYS A 489 -17.56 -12.37 -0.14
CA LYS A 489 -18.63 -13.21 0.43
C LYS A 489 -18.10 -14.45 1.12
N HIS A 490 -17.06 -15.05 0.55
CA HIS A 490 -16.38 -16.22 1.09
C HIS A 490 -15.68 -15.88 2.43
N LEU A 491 -14.89 -14.80 2.46
CA LEU A 491 -14.18 -14.31 3.65
C LEU A 491 -15.13 -13.84 4.75
N THR A 492 -16.02 -12.90 4.44
CA THR A 492 -17.45 -13.01 4.70
C THR A 492 -17.92 -14.06 5.71
N GLY A 493 -18.41 -15.15 5.14
CA GLY A 493 -18.91 -16.30 5.88
C GLY A 493 -17.86 -16.97 6.75
N PHE A 494 -16.57 -16.96 6.38
CA PHE A 494 -15.51 -17.47 7.24
C PHE A 494 -15.43 -16.70 8.57
N PHE A 495 -15.35 -15.37 8.51
CA PHE A 495 -15.21 -14.54 9.70
C PHE A 495 -16.45 -14.60 10.59
N LEU A 496 -17.64 -14.70 10.01
CA LEU A 496 -18.88 -14.89 10.76
C LEU A 496 -18.94 -16.26 11.47
N ARG A 497 -18.50 -17.34 10.81
CA ARG A 497 -18.52 -18.69 11.40
C ARG A 497 -17.45 -18.87 12.49
N ASN A 498 -16.28 -18.29 12.26
CA ASN A 498 -15.09 -18.54 13.07
C ASN A 498 -14.73 -17.38 14.00
N HIS A 499 -15.63 -16.42 14.18
CA HIS A 499 -15.46 -15.24 15.03
C HIS A 499 -14.15 -14.48 14.77
N GLY A 500 -13.72 -14.41 13.51
CA GLY A 500 -12.50 -13.68 13.16
C GLY A 500 -11.18 -14.40 13.49
N VAL A 501 -11.18 -15.70 13.82
CA VAL A 501 -9.97 -16.45 14.22
C VAL A 501 -9.88 -17.78 13.47
N ALA A 502 -8.70 -18.10 12.92
CA ALA A 502 -8.36 -19.41 12.38
C ALA A 502 -7.71 -20.28 13.46
N LEU A 503 -8.26 -21.48 13.70
CA LEU A 503 -7.81 -22.40 14.74
C LEU A 503 -7.24 -23.70 14.15
N SER A 504 -7.75 -24.11 13.00
CA SER A 504 -7.34 -25.33 12.28
C SER A 504 -6.44 -25.02 11.09
N GLU A 505 -5.68 -26.03 10.65
CA GLU A 505 -4.81 -25.94 9.47
C GLU A 505 -5.62 -25.60 8.21
N GLY A 506 -6.77 -26.24 8.01
CA GLY A 506 -7.64 -25.95 6.87
C GLY A 506 -8.18 -24.52 6.84
N GLU A 507 -8.39 -23.90 8.02
CA GLU A 507 -8.78 -22.49 8.10
C GLU A 507 -7.61 -21.54 7.79
N ILE A 508 -6.40 -21.89 8.22
CA ILE A 508 -5.17 -21.15 7.89
C ILE A 508 -4.88 -21.26 6.40
N GLU A 509 -4.98 -22.45 5.81
CA GLU A 509 -4.88 -22.68 4.35
C GLU A 509 -5.90 -21.86 3.59
N TYR A 510 -7.15 -21.85 4.06
CA TYR A 510 -8.22 -21.08 3.47
C TYR A 510 -7.93 -19.58 3.50
N LEU A 511 -7.50 -19.04 4.65
CA LEU A 511 -7.11 -17.63 4.77
C LEU A 511 -5.90 -17.29 3.88
N ALA A 512 -4.91 -18.18 3.82
CA ALA A 512 -3.71 -17.98 3.01
C ALA A 512 -4.03 -17.98 1.51
N ARG A 513 -4.85 -18.92 1.04
CA ARG A 513 -5.27 -18.99 -0.37
C ARG A 513 -6.08 -17.77 -0.79
N ASN A 514 -6.92 -17.26 0.11
CA ASN A 514 -7.73 -16.07 -0.13
C ASN A 514 -6.99 -14.77 0.26
N PHE A 515 -5.70 -14.81 0.61
CA PHE A 515 -4.97 -13.60 0.99
C PHE A 515 -4.66 -12.70 -0.20
N ASP A 516 -4.21 -13.29 -1.31
CA ASP A 516 -3.81 -12.57 -2.53
C ASP A 516 -4.12 -13.45 -3.74
N GLY A 517 -4.74 -12.89 -4.78
CA GLY A 517 -5.18 -13.64 -5.97
C GLY A 517 -4.06 -14.29 -6.78
N ARG A 518 -2.79 -13.97 -6.48
CA ARG A 518 -1.60 -14.61 -7.06
C ARG A 518 -1.30 -15.98 -6.43
N ILE A 519 -1.85 -16.27 -5.26
CA ILE A 519 -1.71 -17.56 -4.57
C ILE A 519 -2.67 -18.57 -5.19
N GLU A 520 -2.13 -19.64 -5.75
CA GLU A 520 -2.90 -20.72 -6.36
C GLU A 520 -3.30 -21.77 -5.30
N GLU A 521 -2.32 -22.19 -4.50
CA GLU A 521 -2.46 -23.22 -3.47
C GLU A 521 -1.74 -22.80 -2.18
N ALA A 522 -2.28 -23.20 -1.03
CA ALA A 522 -1.66 -23.03 0.27
C ALA A 522 -1.86 -24.31 1.09
N LYS A 523 -0.81 -24.75 1.79
CA LYS A 523 -0.82 -25.93 2.66
C LYS A 523 -0.22 -25.58 4.01
N ALA A 524 -0.98 -25.81 5.08
CA ALA A 524 -0.54 -25.55 6.44
C ALA A 524 -0.07 -26.85 7.10
N VAL A 525 1.10 -26.81 7.72
CA VAL A 525 1.68 -27.94 8.43
C VAL A 525 2.05 -27.49 9.84
N ARG A 526 1.42 -28.08 10.85
CA ARG A 526 1.83 -27.85 12.24
C ARG A 526 3.23 -28.38 12.51
N GLY A 527 3.99 -27.60 13.27
CA GLY A 527 5.33 -27.91 13.70
C GLY A 527 5.66 -27.21 15.02
N VAL A 528 6.96 -27.12 15.29
CA VAL A 528 7.51 -26.44 16.45
C VAL A 528 8.69 -25.61 15.98
N SER A 529 8.67 -24.31 16.27
CA SER A 529 9.78 -23.41 15.99
C SER A 529 10.60 -23.14 17.26
N ARG A 530 11.89 -22.83 17.07
CA ARG A 530 12.76 -22.43 18.18
C ARG A 530 12.82 -20.91 18.25
N SER A 531 12.32 -20.34 19.33
CA SER A 531 12.45 -18.92 19.67
C SER A 531 13.54 -18.70 20.73
N ALA A 532 13.90 -17.45 21.00
CA ALA A 532 14.82 -17.09 22.09
C ALA A 532 14.33 -17.54 23.48
N GLY A 533 13.01 -17.70 23.66
CA GLY A 533 12.39 -18.16 24.90
C GLY A 533 12.14 -19.67 24.99
N GLY A 534 12.48 -20.45 23.96
CA GLY A 534 12.25 -21.90 23.92
C GLY A 534 11.48 -22.36 22.67
N LEU A 535 10.96 -23.59 22.73
CA LEU A 535 10.15 -24.17 21.67
C LEU A 535 8.73 -23.60 21.71
N VAL A 536 8.24 -23.12 20.57
CA VAL A 536 6.91 -22.51 20.42
C VAL A 536 6.14 -23.30 19.35
N PRO A 537 4.84 -23.59 19.56
CA PRO A 537 4.01 -24.14 18.50
C PRO A 537 4.08 -23.24 17.26
N SER A 538 4.33 -23.85 16.10
CA SER A 538 4.35 -23.12 14.84
C SER A 538 3.47 -23.79 13.80
N VAL A 539 3.01 -23.00 12.83
CA VAL A 539 2.39 -23.50 11.60
C VAL A 539 3.19 -22.93 10.45
N LEU A 540 3.72 -23.84 9.64
CA LEU A 540 4.39 -23.48 8.42
C LEU A 540 3.39 -23.55 7.27
N VAL A 541 3.30 -22.50 6.48
CA VAL A 541 2.38 -22.39 5.34
C VAL A 541 3.18 -22.43 4.05
N ASP A 542 3.11 -23.55 3.35
CA ASP A 542 3.67 -23.76 2.02
C ASP A 542 2.73 -23.17 0.98
N VAL A 543 3.20 -22.16 0.24
CA VAL A 543 2.39 -21.42 -0.73
C VAL A 543 2.90 -21.65 -2.14
N ARG A 544 1.99 -21.90 -3.07
CA ARG A 544 2.28 -21.98 -4.50
C ARG A 544 1.66 -20.78 -5.21
N LEU A 545 2.49 -20.04 -5.93
CA LEU A 545 2.04 -18.93 -6.77
C LEU A 545 1.69 -19.44 -8.18
N LYS A 546 0.78 -18.75 -8.86
CA LYS A 546 0.42 -19.06 -10.26
C LYS A 546 1.67 -19.00 -11.16
N SER A 547 1.82 -19.98 -12.04
CA SER A 547 3.05 -20.19 -12.83
C SER A 547 3.28 -19.19 -13.96
N ASP A 548 2.23 -18.50 -14.40
CA ASP A 548 2.24 -17.48 -15.45
C ASP A 548 2.74 -16.12 -14.95
N LEU A 549 2.81 -15.93 -13.62
CA LEU A 549 3.21 -14.66 -13.01
C LEU A 549 4.73 -14.51 -12.96
N LYS A 550 5.24 -13.48 -13.64
CA LYS A 550 6.62 -13.03 -13.52
C LYS A 550 6.74 -12.09 -12.32
N ILE A 551 7.13 -12.64 -11.17
CA ILE A 551 7.31 -11.89 -9.92
C ILE A 551 8.79 -11.92 -9.54
N SER A 552 9.36 -10.77 -9.16
CA SER A 552 10.74 -10.68 -8.68
C SER A 552 10.88 -11.38 -7.31
N ASP A 553 12.11 -11.74 -6.93
CA ASP A 553 12.34 -12.41 -5.64
C ASP A 553 12.05 -11.47 -4.45
N GLU A 554 12.25 -10.16 -4.60
CA GLU A 554 11.89 -9.17 -3.58
C GLU A 554 10.38 -9.11 -3.36
N GLU A 555 9.58 -9.06 -4.44
CA GLU A 555 8.12 -9.05 -4.33
C GLU A 555 7.59 -10.38 -3.77
N ARG A 556 8.24 -11.51 -4.06
CA ARG A 556 7.91 -12.80 -3.42
C ARG A 556 8.15 -12.78 -1.92
N GLN A 557 9.33 -12.32 -1.49
CA GLN A 557 9.65 -12.21 -0.06
C GLN A 557 8.67 -11.25 0.64
N TYR A 558 8.36 -10.13 0.00
CA TYR A 558 7.39 -9.17 0.52
C TYR A 558 5.99 -9.79 0.66
N LEU A 559 5.50 -10.50 -0.37
CA LEU A 559 4.23 -11.22 -0.33
C LEU A 559 4.17 -12.22 0.83
N LEU A 560 5.23 -13.02 1.02
CA LEU A 560 5.31 -14.00 2.11
C LEU A 560 5.34 -13.36 3.50
N GLN A 561 6.09 -12.27 3.67
CA GLN A 561 6.12 -11.53 4.93
C GLN A 561 4.74 -10.97 5.26
N ARG A 562 4.07 -10.37 4.27
CA ARG A 562 2.70 -9.87 4.43
C ARG A 562 1.74 -10.99 4.77
N LEU A 563 1.84 -12.13 4.10
CA LEU A 563 1.00 -13.28 4.38
C LEU A 563 1.23 -13.80 5.81
N SER A 564 2.47 -13.88 6.27
CA SER A 564 2.79 -14.33 7.63
C SER A 564 2.19 -13.37 8.67
N ASP A 565 2.43 -12.07 8.50
CA ASP A 565 1.87 -11.02 9.35
C ASP A 565 0.32 -11.02 9.32
N TYR A 566 -0.29 -11.40 8.17
CA TYR A 566 -1.75 -11.44 7.97
C TYR A 566 -2.31 -12.57 8.81
N LEU A 567 -1.79 -13.78 8.61
CA LEU A 567 -2.24 -14.97 9.30
C LEU A 567 -2.04 -14.82 10.81
N ASP A 568 -0.92 -14.24 11.25
CA ASP A 568 -0.64 -13.96 12.67
C ASP A 568 -1.75 -13.10 13.32
N SER A 569 -2.36 -12.18 12.56
CA SER A 569 -3.46 -11.32 13.06
C SER A 569 -4.81 -12.04 13.19
N TYR A 570 -4.93 -13.24 12.61
CA TYR A 570 -6.11 -14.09 12.65
C TYR A 570 -5.88 -15.39 13.41
N THR A 571 -4.71 -15.62 14.00
CA THR A 571 -4.44 -16.81 14.81
C THR A 571 -4.22 -16.49 16.29
N PRO A 572 -4.28 -17.48 17.19
CA PRO A 572 -4.00 -17.27 18.61
C PRO A 572 -2.58 -16.72 18.84
N LEU A 573 -2.42 -15.83 19.82
CA LEU A 573 -1.15 -15.16 20.16
C LEU A 573 0.04 -16.10 20.45
N ASN A 574 -0.23 -17.36 20.78
CA ASN A 574 0.79 -18.35 21.13
C ASN A 574 1.21 -19.24 19.94
N LEU A 575 0.70 -18.95 18.74
CA LEU A 575 1.02 -19.67 17.52
C LEU A 575 1.92 -18.80 16.64
N HIS A 576 3.09 -19.33 16.28
CA HIS A 576 3.97 -18.64 15.33
C HIS A 576 3.70 -19.13 13.90
N LEU A 577 3.42 -18.21 12.98
CA LEU A 577 3.26 -18.56 11.57
C LEU A 577 4.47 -18.16 10.74
N GLU A 578 4.81 -19.02 9.79
CA GLU A 578 5.84 -18.76 8.80
C GLU A 578 5.33 -19.19 7.42
N ALA A 579 5.26 -18.27 6.47
CA ALA A 579 4.92 -18.58 5.09
C ALA A 579 6.19 -18.75 4.24
N ARG A 580 6.23 -19.78 3.39
CA ARG A 580 7.32 -20.01 2.42
C ARG A 580 6.77 -20.51 1.08
N LEU A 581 7.61 -20.50 0.05
CA LEU A 581 7.25 -21.07 -1.25
C LEU A 581 7.31 -22.60 -1.20
N ALA A 582 6.32 -23.25 -1.80
CA ALA A 582 6.30 -24.70 -1.94
C ALA A 582 7.46 -25.15 -2.87
N GLY A 583 8.33 -26.03 -2.37
CA GLY A 583 9.42 -26.62 -3.16
C GLY A 583 10.71 -25.79 -3.24
N SER A 584 10.86 -24.75 -2.42
CA SER A 584 12.12 -24.00 -2.24
C SER A 584 13.14 -24.71 -1.37
#